data_AF-A0A933FZE0-F1
#
_entry.id   AF-A0A933FZE0-F1
#
_cell.length_a   1.000
_cell.length_b   1.000
_cell.length_c   1.000
_cell.angle_alpha   90.00
_cell.angle_beta   90.00
_cell.angle_gamma   90.00
#
_symmetry.space_group_name_H-M   'P 1'
#
loop_
_entity.id
_entity.type
_entity.pdbx_description
1 polymer ?
#
loop_
_entity_poly.entity_id
_entity_poly.type
_entity_poly.pdbx_seq_one_letter_code
_entity_poly.pdbx_strand_id
1 'polypeptide(L)'
;MKTYIQGIQYKYDIITVLKRGKCYFTIKAIHKLSNRSSTINTVNPILSEFDIPVYDKRVAESTWEVSKKRSASLVKLAKELLSDREYLKYLEKILDEDREQSEWENLENLS
;
A
#
# COMPACT_ATOMS: atom_id res chain seq x y z
N MET A 1 9.50 -4.68 9.96
CA MET A 1 8.68 -5.89 9.73
C MET A 1 8.11 -5.81 8.33
N LYS A 2 8.05 -6.94 7.63
CA LYS A 2 7.42 -7.06 6.31
C LYS A 2 6.48 -8.24 6.34
N THR A 3 5.24 -8.05 5.90
CA THR A 3 4.28 -9.12 5.68
C THR A 3 3.74 -8.99 4.27
N TYR A 4 3.43 -10.11 3.63
CA TYR A 4 2.82 -10.09 2.31
C TYR A 4 1.44 -10.74 2.31
N ILE A 5 0.60 -10.28 1.38
CA ILE A 5 -0.72 -10.84 1.10
C ILE A 5 -0.83 -11.08 -0.40
N GLN A 6 -1.44 -12.20 -0.77
CA GLN A 6 -1.69 -12.56 -2.16
C GLN A 6 -3.10 -12.06 -2.55
N GLY A 7 -3.14 -11.08 -3.45
CA GLY A 7 -4.37 -10.68 -4.14
C GLY A 7 -4.67 -11.57 -5.33
N ILE A 8 -5.50 -11.08 -6.25
CA ILE A 8 -5.87 -11.80 -7.47
C ILE A 8 -4.77 -11.58 -8.52
N GLN A 9 -4.59 -10.34 -8.96
CA GLN A 9 -3.58 -9.91 -9.93
C GLN A 9 -2.35 -9.31 -9.27
N TYR A 10 -2.45 -8.92 -8.01
CA TYR A 10 -1.37 -8.24 -7.29
C TYR A 10 -0.90 -9.04 -6.07
N LYS A 11 0.35 -8.82 -5.69
CA LYS A 11 0.89 -9.14 -4.37
C LYS A 11 1.04 -7.82 -3.60
N TYR A 12 0.70 -7.83 -2.32
CA TYR A 12 0.82 -6.67 -1.46
C TYR A 12 1.88 -6.91 -0.41
N ASP A 13 2.84 -6.00 -0.31
CA ASP A 13 3.83 -5.95 0.76
C ASP A 13 3.42 -4.86 1.76
N ILE A 14 3.07 -5.25 2.98
CA ILE A 14 2.82 -4.35 4.12
C ILE A 14 4.13 -4.22 4.89
N ILE A 15 4.70 -3.02 4.88
CA ILE A 15 6.05 -2.75 5.35
C ILE A 15 6.00 -1.76 6.51
N THR A 16 6.67 -2.11 7.61
CA THR A 16 6.95 -1.19 8.71
C THR A 16 8.45 -1.13 9.00
N VAL A 17 9.01 0.08 9.03
CA VAL A 17 10.44 0.30 9.30
C VAL A 17 10.60 1.18 10.52
N LEU A 18 11.49 0.82 11.43
CA LEU A 18 11.92 1.69 12.53
C LEU A 18 13.26 2.31 12.16
N LYS A 19 13.32 3.63 11.97
CA LYS A 19 14.55 4.35 11.62
C LYS A 19 14.64 5.62 12.46
N ARG A 20 15.77 5.80 13.16
CA ARG A 20 16.04 6.96 14.04
C ARG A 20 14.90 7.20 15.07
N GLY A 21 14.40 6.13 15.68
CA GLY A 21 13.30 6.20 16.67
C GLY A 21 11.91 6.43 16.08
N LYS A 22 11.78 6.71 14.77
CA LYS A 22 10.52 6.92 14.07
C LYS A 22 10.07 5.65 13.36
N CYS A 23 8.74 5.44 13.32
CA CYS A 23 8.15 4.29 12.64
C CYS A 23 7.50 4.74 11.33
N TYR A 24 7.80 4.04 10.26
CA TYR A 24 7.32 4.31 8.91
C TYR A 24 6.44 3.17 8.44
N PHE A 25 5.32 3.48 7.81
CA PHE A 25 4.35 2.52 7.29
C PHE A 25 4.14 2.74 5.78
N THR A 26 4.23 1.64 5.02
CA THR A 26 4.09 1.62 3.56
C THR A 26 3.35 0.35 3.14
N ILE A 27 2.45 0.48 2.17
CA ILE A 27 1.85 -0.64 1.45
C ILE A 27 2.32 -0.54 0.01
N LYS A 28 2.96 -1.59 -0.48
CA LYS A 28 3.43 -1.69 -1.86
C LYS A 28 2.62 -2.74 -2.60
N ALA A 29 2.02 -2.38 -3.72
CA ALA A 29 1.38 -3.31 -4.65
C ALA A 29 2.38 -3.72 -5.73
N ILE A 30 2.38 -4.99 -6.09
CA ILE A 30 3.25 -5.59 -7.11
C ILE A 30 2.36 -6.38 -8.05
N HIS A 31 2.26 -5.97 -9.30
CA HIS A 31 1.49 -6.67 -10.32
C HIS A 31 2.21 -7.98 -10.68
N LYS A 32 1.51 -9.11 -10.58
CA LYS A 32 2.13 -10.44 -10.67
C LYS A 32 2.70 -10.75 -12.05
N LEU A 33 2.08 -10.27 -13.12
CA LEU A 33 2.51 -10.59 -14.49
C LEU A 33 3.65 -9.69 -14.95
N SER A 34 3.50 -8.37 -14.79
CA SER A 34 4.49 -7.41 -15.30
C SER A 34 5.61 -7.11 -14.29
N ASN A 35 5.49 -7.60 -13.06
CA ASN A 35 6.40 -7.32 -11.94
C ASN A 35 6.59 -5.81 -11.65
N ARG A 36 5.67 -4.97 -12.15
CA ARG A 36 5.62 -3.54 -11.88
C ARG A 36 5.06 -3.30 -10.49
N SER A 37 5.53 -2.26 -9.84
CA SER A 37 5.13 -1.99 -8.46
C SER A 37 4.99 -0.51 -8.17
N SER A 38 4.12 -0.19 -7.21
CA SER A 38 3.91 1.17 -6.71
C SER A 38 3.51 1.13 -5.24
N THR A 39 3.78 2.22 -4.53
CA THR A 39 3.26 2.45 -3.18
C THR A 39 1.83 2.94 -3.28
N ILE A 40 0.90 2.28 -2.59
CA ILE A 40 -0.54 2.55 -2.73
C ILE A 40 -1.13 3.32 -1.56
N ASN A 41 -0.29 3.83 -0.64
CA ASN A 41 -0.74 4.61 0.51
C ASN A 41 -1.63 5.79 0.11
N THR A 42 -1.36 6.41 -1.03
CA THR A 42 -2.05 7.62 -1.52
C THR A 42 -3.27 7.32 -2.39
N VAL A 43 -3.57 6.05 -2.66
CA VAL A 43 -4.73 5.64 -3.47
C VAL A 43 -6.00 5.87 -2.65
N ASN A 44 -7.01 6.53 -3.24
CA ASN A 44 -8.22 6.97 -2.54
C ASN A 44 -8.92 5.86 -1.71
N PRO A 45 -9.13 4.64 -2.23
CA PRO A 45 -9.60 3.51 -1.41
C PRO A 45 -8.80 3.28 -0.13
N ILE A 46 -7.46 3.28 -0.21
CA ILE A 46 -6.59 3.09 0.96
C ILE A 46 -6.71 4.27 1.93
N LEU A 47 -6.75 5.51 1.43
CA LEU A 47 -6.93 6.69 2.28
C LEU A 47 -8.27 6.65 3.04
N SER A 48 -9.34 6.25 2.35
CA SER A 48 -10.68 6.12 2.93
C SER A 48 -10.73 5.09 4.05
N GLU A 49 -10.23 3.88 3.79
CA GLU A 49 -10.26 2.79 4.78
C GLU A 49 -9.36 3.05 6.01
N PHE A 50 -8.37 3.93 5.86
CA PHE A 50 -7.43 4.28 6.92
C PHE A 50 -7.86 5.55 7.69
N ASP A 51 -9.02 6.11 7.33
CA ASP A 51 -9.58 7.35 7.88
C ASP A 51 -8.56 8.50 7.80
N ILE A 52 -7.99 8.69 6.61
CA ILE A 52 -7.04 9.76 6.32
C ILE A 52 -7.80 10.93 5.69
N PRO A 53 -7.89 12.10 6.36
CA PRO A 53 -8.56 13.26 5.80
C PRO A 53 -7.88 13.74 4.51
N VAL A 54 -8.68 14.26 3.57
CA VAL A 54 -8.18 14.76 2.27
C VAL A 54 -7.15 15.90 2.37
N TYR A 55 -7.13 16.61 3.49
CA TYR A 55 -6.19 17.69 3.79
C TYR A 55 -4.97 17.23 4.59
N ASP A 56 -4.87 15.93 4.92
CA ASP A 56 -3.72 15.38 5.61
C ASP A 56 -2.53 15.25 4.65
N LYS A 57 -1.34 15.65 5.10
CA LYS A 57 -0.10 15.53 4.31
C LYS A 57 0.16 14.11 3.78
N ARG A 58 -0.35 13.10 4.48
CA ARG A 58 -0.24 11.68 4.11
C ARG A 58 -0.89 11.34 2.77
N VAL A 59 -1.81 12.17 2.27
CA VAL A 59 -2.42 12.04 0.95
C VAL A 59 -1.39 12.18 -0.17
N ALA A 60 -0.28 12.91 0.05
CA ALA A 60 0.81 13.07 -0.90
C ALA A 60 2.08 12.27 -0.54
N GLU A 61 2.10 11.58 0.61
CA GLU A 61 3.26 10.82 1.08
C GLU A 61 3.10 9.32 0.77
N SER A 62 4.00 8.78 -0.05
CA SER A 62 4.09 7.33 -0.35
C SER A 62 4.43 6.47 0.87
N THR A 63 4.95 7.09 1.93
CA THR A 63 5.34 6.45 3.19
C THR A 63 4.93 7.32 4.36
N TRP A 64 4.23 6.76 5.33
CA TRP A 64 3.70 7.53 6.46
C TRP A 64 4.56 7.36 7.71
N GLU A 65 5.03 8.48 8.25
CA GLU A 65 5.57 8.50 9.61
C GLU A 65 4.42 8.42 10.62
N VAL A 66 4.41 7.37 11.44
CA VAL A 66 3.36 7.09 12.42
C VAL A 66 3.97 6.64 13.75
N SER A 67 3.18 6.70 14.83
CA SER A 67 3.58 6.08 16.10
C SER A 67 3.61 4.55 15.97
N LYS A 68 4.41 3.87 16.81
CA LYS A 68 4.46 2.39 16.84
C LYS A 68 3.07 1.78 17.06
N LYS A 69 2.27 2.36 17.96
CA LYS A 69 0.89 1.93 18.25
C LYS A 69 0.01 2.07 17.01
N ARG A 70 0.04 3.23 16.32
CA ARG A 70 -0.73 3.44 15.10
C ARG A 70 -0.27 2.50 13.98
N SER A 71 1.04 2.30 13.81
CA SER A 71 1.59 1.36 12.83
C SER A 71 1.03 -0.07 13.01
N ALA A 72 0.96 -0.56 14.25
CA ALA A 72 0.36 -1.87 14.52
C ALA A 72 -1.14 -1.93 14.14
N SER A 73 -1.90 -0.88 14.46
CA SER A 73 -3.30 -0.77 14.02
C SER A 73 -3.43 -0.74 12.50
N LEU A 74 -2.58 0.01 11.81
CA LEU A 74 -2.57 0.11 10.35
C LEU A 74 -2.22 -1.23 9.69
N VAL A 75 -1.26 -1.98 10.23
CA VAL A 75 -0.93 -3.32 9.74
C VAL A 75 -2.12 -4.26 9.90
N LYS A 76 -2.84 -4.17 11.03
CA LYS A 76 -4.04 -5.00 11.26
C LYS A 76 -5.14 -4.66 10.25
N LEU A 77 -5.47 -3.38 10.08
CA LEU A 77 -6.45 -2.92 9.11
C LEU A 77 -6.06 -3.32 7.67
N ALA A 78 -4.80 -3.09 7.29
CA ALA A 78 -4.30 -3.50 5.98
C ALA A 78 -4.51 -5.01 5.72
N LYS A 79 -4.28 -5.85 6.74
CA LYS A 79 -4.51 -7.29 6.64
C LYS A 79 -5.97 -7.64 6.49
N GLU A 80 -6.84 -7.02 7.27
CA GLU A 80 -8.29 -7.25 7.21
C GLU A 80 -8.83 -6.87 5.83
N LEU A 81 -8.51 -5.66 5.36
CA LEU A 81 -8.93 -5.12 4.06
C LEU A 81 -8.43 -5.96 2.89
N LEU A 82 -7.14 -6.28 2.87
CA LEU A 82 -6.53 -7.05 1.79
C LEU A 82 -6.83 -8.56 1.88
N SER A 83 -7.55 -9.01 2.91
CA SER A 83 -8.09 -10.38 2.97
C SER A 83 -9.53 -10.46 2.50
N ASP A 84 -10.23 -9.32 2.34
CA ASP A 84 -11.56 -9.26 1.77
C ASP A 84 -11.49 -9.37 0.24
N ARG A 85 -12.17 -10.38 -0.31
CA ARG A 85 -12.10 -10.70 -1.74
C ARG A 85 -12.83 -9.68 -2.62
N GLU A 86 -13.94 -9.12 -2.16
CA GLU A 86 -14.70 -8.14 -2.94
C GLU A 86 -13.99 -6.79 -2.92
N TYR A 87 -13.45 -6.41 -1.76
CA TYR A 87 -12.59 -5.23 -1.65
C TYR A 87 -11.35 -5.35 -2.55
N LEU A 88 -10.68 -6.52 -2.55
CA LEU A 88 -9.53 -6.76 -3.42
C LEU A 88 -9.87 -6.59 -4.90
N LYS A 89 -11.00 -7.12 -5.39
CA LYS A 89 -11.41 -6.93 -6.78
C LYS A 89 -11.58 -5.45 -7.14
N TYR A 90 -12.24 -4.71 -6.24
CA TYR A 90 -12.45 -3.28 -6.41
C TYR A 90 -11.12 -2.51 -6.41
N LEU A 91 -10.25 -2.77 -5.43
CA LEU A 91 -8.94 -2.15 -5.32
C LEU A 91 -8.09 -2.45 -6.55
N GLU A 92 -8.01 -3.71 -6.98
CA GLU A 92 -7.17 -4.09 -8.12
C GLU A 92 -7.62 -3.47 -9.42
N LYS A 93 -8.94 -3.30 -9.63
CA LYS A 93 -9.44 -2.55 -10.78
C LYS A 93 -8.90 -1.11 -10.79
N ILE A 94 -8.92 -0.43 -9.65
CA ILE A 94 -8.38 0.93 -9.51
C ILE A 94 -6.86 0.95 -9.71
N LEU A 95 -6.16 -0.07 -9.22
CA LEU A 95 -4.71 -0.18 -9.41
C LEU A 95 -4.33 -0.47 -10.87
N ASP A 96 -5.16 -1.18 -11.61
CA ASP A 96 -4.97 -1.37 -13.06
C ASP A 96 -5.16 -0.06 -13.81
N GLU A 97 -6.24 0.69 -13.49
CA GLU A 97 -6.48 2.04 -14.04
C GLU A 97 -5.31 2.99 -13.73
N ASP A 98 -4.84 3.02 -12.48
CA ASP A 98 -3.67 3.84 -12.08
C ASP A 98 -2.40 3.40 -12.81
N ARG A 99 -2.15 2.09 -12.92
CA ARG A 99 -0.96 1.55 -13.61
C ARG A 99 -0.93 1.86 -15.10
N GLU A 100 -2.09 1.97 -15.75
CA GLU A 100 -2.19 2.35 -17.16
C GLU A 100 -1.93 3.84 -17.39
N GLN A 101 -2.19 4.68 -16.38
CA GLN A 101 -2.06 6.14 -16.47
C GLN A 101 -0.77 6.69 -15.85
N SER A 102 -0.07 5.90 -15.02
CA SER A 102 1.07 6.34 -14.20
C SER A 102 2.37 5.56 -14.47
N GLU A 103 3.52 6.16 -14.15
CA GLU A 103 4.84 5.51 -14.26
C GLU A 103 5.12 4.57 -13.08
N TRP A 104 4.60 3.35 -13.12
CA TRP A 104 4.94 2.32 -12.14
C TRP A 104 6.38 1.80 -12.34
N GLU A 105 7.11 1.61 -11.24
CA GLU A 105 8.49 1.13 -11.26
C GLU A 105 8.58 -0.36 -11.63
N ASN A 106 9.50 -0.72 -12.54
CA ASN A 106 9.86 -2.12 -12.79
C ASN A 106 10.81 -2.62 -11.69
N LEU A 107 10.49 -3.75 -11.04
CA LEU A 107 11.37 -4.33 -10.02
C LEU A 107 12.71 -4.87 -10.59
N GLU A 108 12.79 -5.14 -11.89
CA GLU A 108 14.03 -5.60 -12.56
C GLU A 108 15.10 -4.50 -12.67
N ASN A 109 14.73 -3.23 -12.52
CA ASN A 109 15.69 -2.11 -12.57
C ASN A 109 16.35 -1.81 -11.20
N LEU A 110 16.09 -2.63 -10.17
CA LEU A 110 16.66 -2.48 -8.82
C LEU A 110 17.73 -3.56 -8.52
N SER A 111 18.25 -4.24 -9.53
CA SER A 111 19.35 -5.22 -9.42
C SER A 111 20.72 -4.56 -9.36
#